data_AF-A0A968W0T5-F1
#
_entry.id   AF-A0A968W0T5-F1
#
_cell.length_a   1.000
_cell.length_b   1.000
_cell.length_c   1.000
_cell.angle_alpha   90.00
_cell.angle_beta   90.00
_cell.angle_gamma   90.00
#
_symmetry.space_group_name_H-M   'P 1'
#
loop_
_entity.id
_entity.type
_entity.pdbx_description
1 polymer ?
#
loop_
_entity_poly.entity_id
_entity_poly.type
_entity_poly.pdbx_seq_one_letter_code
_entity_poly.pdbx_strand_id
1 'polypeptide(L)'
;MYKVAQKEKLADLTLPGNYQSFNTSECLQYGEGQINLGVDLGQVKLNAVGNVRRKLDEKTTTLNIMLAVDFYLAETPAPIMAHDFDSLPGKGTVNVASIRYKKNMAELLDTASFNAFTTEMGLFGTVQQLPAALNKSLVFTDVKLEWNDDRNAYQSTGPIGLGIAGGKQINKMFEGFIEIQHKRSGDIMDIYIKIDDRNYYYFGYTRGVMQVYSSNLQFLDAVKNLKNKERKVKSKTQRYILQPAAGNRPKTKQLFGQVQKYIRWRGKY
;
A
#
# COMPACT_ATOMS: atom_id res chain seq x y z
N MET A 1 -3.80 -24.91 -21.50
CA MET A 1 -3.33 -24.02 -20.42
C MET A 1 -1.82 -23.90 -20.49
N TYR A 2 -1.29 -22.69 -20.58
CA TYR A 2 0.14 -22.42 -20.60
C TYR A 2 0.59 -21.93 -19.21
N LYS A 3 1.76 -22.36 -18.75
CA LYS A 3 2.31 -22.02 -17.42
C LYS A 3 3.80 -21.73 -17.54
N VAL A 4 4.28 -20.72 -16.83
CA VAL A 4 5.69 -20.31 -16.78
C VAL A 4 6.06 -19.97 -15.34
N ALA A 5 7.04 -20.69 -14.78
CA ALA A 5 7.68 -20.40 -13.49
C ALA A 5 8.97 -21.24 -13.37
N GLN A 6 9.69 -21.07 -12.26
CA GLN A 6 10.78 -21.98 -11.87
C GLN A 6 10.25 -23.41 -11.67
N LYS A 7 11.11 -24.40 -11.87
CA LYS A 7 10.73 -25.83 -11.86
C LYS A 7 10.11 -26.23 -10.52
N GLU A 8 10.72 -25.80 -9.43
CA GLU A 8 10.30 -26.06 -8.04
C GLU A 8 8.93 -25.44 -7.78
N LYS A 9 8.73 -24.20 -8.25
CA LYS A 9 7.47 -23.48 -8.16
C LYS A 9 6.35 -24.11 -9.00
N LEU A 10 6.67 -24.70 -10.16
CA LEU A 10 5.70 -25.46 -10.96
C LEU A 10 5.30 -26.77 -10.29
N ALA A 11 6.22 -27.39 -9.53
CA ALA A 11 5.94 -28.61 -8.76
C ALA A 11 5.11 -28.32 -7.50
N ASP A 12 5.35 -27.20 -6.83
CA ASP A 12 4.60 -26.74 -5.66
C ASP A 12 4.24 -25.25 -5.76
N LEU A 13 2.97 -24.99 -6.11
CA LEU A 13 2.47 -23.62 -6.25
C LEU A 13 2.35 -22.88 -4.91
N THR A 14 2.49 -23.54 -3.76
CA THR A 14 2.46 -22.90 -2.44
C THR A 14 3.75 -22.16 -2.11
N LEU A 15 4.86 -22.51 -2.76
CA LEU A 15 6.15 -21.84 -2.62
C LEU A 15 6.09 -20.37 -3.06
N PRO A 16 6.91 -19.46 -2.52
CA PRO A 16 7.13 -18.13 -3.09
C PRO A 16 7.68 -18.21 -4.53
N GLY A 17 7.69 -17.08 -5.23
CA GLY A 17 8.27 -16.96 -6.57
C GLY A 17 7.28 -16.58 -7.66
N ASN A 18 7.83 -16.06 -8.74
CA ASN A 18 7.08 -15.60 -9.90
C ASN A 18 6.42 -16.78 -10.65
N TYR A 19 5.13 -16.63 -10.95
CA TYR A 19 4.36 -17.58 -11.74
C TYR A 19 3.41 -16.85 -12.66
N GLN A 20 3.34 -17.29 -13.91
CA GLN A 20 2.39 -16.80 -14.90
C GLN A 20 1.66 -17.96 -15.53
N SER A 21 0.36 -17.79 -15.78
CA SER A 21 -0.42 -18.74 -16.56
C SER A 21 -1.41 -18.07 -17.48
N PHE A 22 -1.72 -18.78 -18.54
CA PHE A 22 -2.73 -18.40 -19.51
C PHE A 22 -3.68 -19.56 -19.77
N ASN A 23 -4.94 -19.37 -19.42
CA ASN A 23 -6.01 -20.29 -19.70
C ASN A 23 -6.81 -19.79 -20.91
N THR A 24 -6.64 -20.46 -22.05
CA THR A 24 -7.33 -20.15 -23.31
C THR A 24 -8.82 -20.44 -23.26
N SER A 25 -9.25 -21.41 -22.46
CA SER A 25 -10.67 -21.80 -22.37
C SER A 25 -11.47 -20.83 -21.50
N GLU A 26 -10.85 -20.29 -20.46
CA GLU A 26 -11.46 -19.32 -19.53
C GLU A 26 -11.11 -17.87 -19.89
N CYS A 27 -10.39 -17.64 -20.99
CA CYS A 27 -9.90 -16.31 -21.39
C CYS A 27 -9.17 -15.57 -20.24
N LEU A 28 -8.45 -16.31 -19.38
CA LEU A 28 -7.88 -15.81 -18.13
C LEU A 28 -6.35 -15.80 -18.18
N GLN A 29 -5.77 -14.62 -17.95
CA GLN A 29 -4.35 -14.45 -17.62
C GLN A 29 -4.20 -14.29 -16.12
N TYR A 30 -3.26 -15.04 -15.54
CA TYR A 30 -2.93 -14.97 -14.12
C TYR A 30 -1.43 -14.73 -13.96
N GLY A 31 -1.08 -13.85 -13.04
CA GLY A 31 0.29 -13.60 -12.62
C GLY A 31 0.38 -13.62 -11.11
N GLU A 32 1.53 -14.04 -10.58
CA GLU A 32 1.82 -14.12 -9.16
C GLU A 32 3.30 -13.83 -8.90
N GLY A 33 3.62 -13.24 -7.75
CA GLY A 33 4.97 -12.90 -7.32
C GLY A 33 5.15 -11.39 -7.22
N GLN A 34 6.32 -10.89 -7.61
CA GLN A 34 6.60 -9.46 -7.67
C GLN A 34 5.83 -8.81 -8.82
N ILE A 35 5.15 -7.70 -8.51
CA ILE A 35 4.31 -6.97 -9.45
C ILE A 35 4.85 -5.56 -9.63
N ASN A 36 5.15 -5.21 -10.88
CA ASN A 36 5.42 -3.83 -11.25
C ASN A 36 4.09 -3.17 -11.67
N LEU A 37 3.66 -2.15 -10.92
CA LEU A 37 2.43 -1.39 -11.23
C LEU A 37 2.63 -0.38 -12.38
N GLY A 38 3.83 -0.32 -12.97
CA GLY A 38 4.13 0.48 -14.15
C GLY A 38 4.12 1.99 -13.90
N VAL A 39 4.33 2.43 -12.66
CA VAL A 39 4.39 3.85 -12.30
C VAL A 39 5.81 4.33 -12.00
N ASP A 40 6.10 5.59 -12.32
CA ASP A 40 7.27 6.32 -11.88
C ASP A 40 6.87 7.47 -10.94
N LEU A 41 7.00 7.20 -9.64
CA LEU A 41 6.77 8.17 -8.57
C LEU A 41 8.08 8.80 -8.08
N GLY A 42 9.16 8.75 -8.85
CA GLY A 42 10.44 9.37 -8.51
C GLY A 42 11.01 8.86 -7.19
N GLN A 43 10.94 9.70 -6.14
CA GLN A 43 11.47 9.37 -4.82
C GLN A 43 10.55 8.47 -3.98
N VAL A 44 9.26 8.37 -4.31
CA VAL A 44 8.38 7.39 -3.65
C VAL A 44 8.55 6.06 -4.36
N LYS A 45 8.82 5.00 -3.60
CA LYS A 45 8.95 3.64 -4.15
C LYS A 45 7.78 2.78 -3.73
N LEU A 46 7.23 2.07 -4.70
CA LEU A 46 6.23 1.04 -4.47
C LEU A 46 6.89 -0.32 -4.67
N ASN A 47 6.71 -1.21 -3.70
CA ASN A 47 7.01 -2.62 -3.87
C ASN A 47 5.71 -3.40 -3.69
N ALA A 48 5.23 -4.02 -4.76
CA ALA A 48 3.99 -4.78 -4.76
C ALA A 48 4.29 -6.26 -4.98
N VAL A 49 3.67 -7.10 -4.16
CA VAL A 49 3.81 -8.55 -4.22
C VAL A 49 2.44 -9.19 -4.05
N GLY A 50 2.07 -10.11 -4.93
CA GLY A 50 0.80 -10.81 -4.80
C GLY A 50 0.39 -11.44 -6.11
N ASN A 51 -0.89 -11.30 -6.47
CA ASN A 51 -1.40 -11.81 -7.73
C ASN A 51 -2.16 -10.77 -8.54
N VAL A 52 -2.17 -10.99 -9.85
CA VAL A 52 -2.95 -10.27 -10.85
C VAL A 52 -3.79 -11.26 -11.64
N ARG A 53 -5.04 -10.88 -11.92
CA ARG A 53 -5.99 -11.61 -12.74
C ARG A 53 -6.51 -10.69 -13.82
N ARG A 54 -6.34 -11.08 -15.08
CA ARG A 54 -6.91 -10.39 -16.24
C ARG A 54 -7.85 -11.33 -16.96
N LYS A 55 -9.15 -11.01 -16.93
CA LYS A 55 -10.15 -11.67 -17.77
C LYS A 55 -10.27 -10.90 -19.09
N LEU A 56 -9.97 -11.57 -20.20
CA LEU A 56 -9.86 -10.92 -21.50
C LEU A 56 -11.23 -10.63 -22.12
N ASP A 57 -12.20 -11.49 -21.86
CA ASP A 57 -13.60 -11.38 -22.27
C ASP A 57 -14.31 -10.21 -21.57
N GLU A 58 -14.20 -10.13 -20.24
CA GLU A 58 -14.78 -9.06 -19.43
C GLU A 58 -13.97 -7.76 -19.49
N LYS A 59 -12.74 -7.80 -20.02
CA LYS A 59 -11.76 -6.71 -19.98
C LYS A 59 -11.50 -6.19 -18.56
N THR A 60 -11.56 -7.06 -17.55
CA THR A 60 -11.32 -6.70 -16.14
C THR A 60 -9.93 -7.12 -15.70
N THR A 61 -9.24 -6.24 -14.98
CA THR A 61 -7.97 -6.54 -14.30
C THR A 61 -8.14 -6.32 -12.81
N THR A 62 -7.87 -7.35 -12.01
CA THR A 62 -7.91 -7.29 -10.55
C THR A 62 -6.61 -7.77 -9.95
N LEU A 63 -6.22 -7.20 -8.82
CA LEU A 63 -5.00 -7.55 -8.10
C LEU A 63 -5.32 -7.79 -6.63
N ASN A 64 -4.67 -8.77 -6.01
CA ASN A 64 -4.64 -8.93 -4.56
C ASN A 64 -3.19 -8.93 -4.10
N ILE A 65 -2.75 -7.84 -3.46
CA ILE A 65 -1.34 -7.57 -3.21
C ILE A 65 -1.06 -7.16 -1.77
N MET A 66 0.17 -7.42 -1.35
CA MET A 66 0.88 -6.61 -0.38
C MET A 66 1.51 -5.43 -1.11
N LEU A 67 1.46 -4.25 -0.52
CA LEU A 67 1.99 -3.02 -1.09
C LEU A 67 2.80 -2.29 -0.03
N ALA A 68 4.12 -2.29 -0.18
CA ALA A 68 4.99 -1.42 0.58
C ALA A 68 5.13 -0.07 -0.14
N VAL A 69 4.88 1.01 0.59
CA VAL A 69 4.97 2.39 0.11
C VAL A 69 6.08 3.08 0.91
N ASP A 70 7.18 3.33 0.22
CA ASP A 70 8.37 3.96 0.78
C ASP A 70 8.43 5.43 0.36
N PHE A 71 8.19 6.31 1.31
CA PHE A 71 8.29 7.75 1.13
C PHE A 71 8.91 8.40 2.36
N TYR A 72 9.65 9.49 2.19
CA TYR A 72 10.21 10.14 3.36
C TYR A 72 9.12 10.74 4.27
N LEU A 73 9.08 10.24 5.50
CA LEU A 73 8.33 10.80 6.60
C LEU A 73 9.33 11.23 7.67
N ALA A 74 9.23 12.47 8.13
CA ALA A 74 10.16 12.99 9.13
C ALA A 74 9.99 12.26 10.48
N GLU A 75 11.06 12.24 11.27
CA GLU A 75 11.12 11.53 12.56
C GLU A 75 10.09 12.02 13.58
N THR A 76 9.72 13.30 13.55
CA THR A 76 8.74 13.86 14.49
C THR A 76 7.29 13.44 14.18
N PRO A 77 6.77 13.54 12.94
CA PRO A 77 5.40 13.12 12.64
C PRO A 77 5.19 11.59 12.57
N ALA A 78 6.22 10.79 12.26
CA ALA A 78 6.05 9.35 12.08
C ALA A 78 5.50 8.60 13.32
N PRO A 79 6.02 8.82 14.55
CA PRO A 79 5.54 8.15 15.75
C PRO A 79 4.11 8.53 16.12
N ILE A 80 3.70 9.78 15.85
CA ILE A 80 2.32 10.25 16.12
C ILE A 80 1.33 9.45 15.28
N MET A 81 1.60 9.36 13.98
CA MET A 81 0.78 8.57 13.05
C MET A 81 0.76 7.08 13.43
N ALA A 82 1.93 6.51 13.74
CA ALA A 82 2.03 5.11 14.14
C ALA A 82 1.23 4.81 15.42
N HIS A 83 1.26 5.72 16.40
CA HIS A 83 0.49 5.62 17.63
C HIS A 83 -1.03 5.65 17.38
N ASP A 84 -1.51 6.52 16.49
CA ASP A 84 -2.95 6.59 16.17
C ASP A 84 -3.46 5.27 15.57
N PHE A 85 -2.73 4.70 14.61
CA PHE A 85 -3.11 3.42 14.01
C PHE A 85 -3.05 2.25 15.02
N ASP A 86 -2.10 2.30 15.95
CA ASP A 86 -1.92 1.25 16.95
C ASP A 86 -2.92 1.32 18.11
N SER A 87 -3.27 2.53 18.57
CA SER A 87 -4.14 2.70 19.74
C SER A 87 -5.63 2.59 19.41
N LEU A 88 -6.03 2.86 18.17
CA LEU A 88 -7.44 2.88 17.76
C LEU A 88 -7.91 1.54 17.15
N PRO A 89 -9.19 1.16 17.30
CA PRO A 89 -9.66 -0.22 17.10
C PRO A 89 -9.72 -0.73 15.64
N GLY A 90 -9.68 0.16 14.63
CA GLY A 90 -9.75 -0.24 13.21
C GLY A 90 -11.02 -1.06 12.86
N LYS A 91 -10.93 -1.90 11.82
CA LYS A 91 -12.01 -2.80 11.31
C LYS A 91 -11.69 -4.28 11.54
N GLY A 92 -10.90 -4.60 12.56
CA GLY A 92 -10.41 -5.96 12.84
C GLY A 92 -8.95 -6.15 12.46
N THR A 93 -8.52 -7.40 12.38
CA THR A 93 -7.10 -7.78 12.23
C THR A 93 -6.79 -8.39 10.86
N VAL A 94 -5.54 -8.27 10.45
CA VAL A 94 -5.03 -8.94 9.24
C VAL A 94 -4.87 -10.44 9.52
N ASN A 95 -5.24 -11.29 8.55
CA ASN A 95 -5.03 -12.74 8.66
C ASN A 95 -3.58 -13.14 8.29
N VAL A 96 -2.69 -13.02 9.28
CA VAL A 96 -1.27 -13.39 9.17
C VAL A 96 -1.03 -14.90 9.01
N ALA A 97 -2.02 -15.72 9.38
CA ALA A 97 -1.92 -17.18 9.28
C ALA A 97 -2.19 -17.70 7.86
N SER A 98 -2.81 -16.89 7.00
CA SER A 98 -3.19 -17.32 5.65
C SER A 98 -1.97 -17.69 4.78
N ILE A 99 -2.14 -18.71 3.93
CA ILE A 99 -1.09 -19.15 2.99
C ILE A 99 -0.66 -17.98 2.10
N ARG A 100 -1.61 -17.19 1.61
CA ARG A 100 -1.33 -15.99 0.81
C ARG A 100 -0.45 -15.00 1.57
N TYR A 101 -0.77 -14.72 2.83
CA TYR A 101 0.04 -13.80 3.64
C TYR A 101 1.47 -14.29 3.75
N LYS A 102 1.67 -15.55 4.19
CA LYS A 102 3.00 -16.14 4.37
C LYS A 102 3.80 -16.13 3.08
N LYS A 103 3.17 -16.55 1.98
CA LYS A 103 3.78 -16.62 0.66
C LYS A 103 4.18 -15.25 0.11
N ASN A 104 3.28 -14.27 0.17
CA ASN A 104 3.59 -12.91 -0.30
C ASN A 104 4.62 -12.24 0.61
N MET A 105 4.57 -12.48 1.92
CA MET A 105 5.55 -11.96 2.86
C MET A 105 6.93 -12.57 2.62
N ALA A 106 7.01 -13.86 2.31
CA ALA A 106 8.26 -14.56 1.95
C ALA A 106 8.78 -14.24 0.53
N GLU A 107 8.00 -13.55 -0.29
CA GLU A 107 8.43 -12.99 -1.57
C GLU A 107 8.83 -11.51 -1.43
N LEU A 108 8.18 -10.79 -0.51
CA LEU A 108 8.50 -9.42 -0.15
C LEU A 108 9.80 -9.34 0.68
N LEU A 109 9.97 -10.30 1.59
CA LEU A 109 11.19 -10.57 2.34
C LEU A 109 11.96 -11.67 1.61
N ASP A 110 13.28 -11.61 1.55
CA ASP A 110 14.04 -12.81 1.16
C ASP A 110 13.80 -13.95 2.18
N THR A 111 14.09 -15.19 1.77
CA THR A 111 13.83 -16.40 2.58
C THR A 111 14.46 -16.32 3.97
N ALA A 112 15.68 -15.77 4.07
CA ALA A 112 16.39 -15.65 5.34
C ALA A 112 15.71 -14.64 6.28
N SER A 113 15.39 -13.45 5.76
CA SER A 113 14.69 -12.40 6.47
C SER A 113 13.29 -12.82 6.89
N PHE A 114 12.58 -13.58 6.04
CA PHE A 114 11.28 -14.14 6.37
C PHE A 114 11.34 -15.15 7.52
N ASN A 115 12.31 -16.08 7.48
CA ASN A 115 12.48 -17.07 8.55
C ASN A 115 12.85 -16.40 9.87
N ALA A 116 13.75 -15.41 9.85
CA ALA A 116 14.09 -14.63 11.04
C ALA A 116 12.87 -13.88 11.60
N PHE A 117 12.14 -13.17 10.73
CA PHE A 117 10.94 -12.41 11.08
C PHE A 117 9.85 -13.29 11.70
N THR A 118 9.56 -14.44 11.08
CA THR A 118 8.53 -15.37 11.57
C THR A 118 8.93 -16.07 12.86
N THR A 119 10.21 -16.39 13.02
CA THR A 119 10.75 -16.96 14.27
C THR A 119 10.60 -15.98 15.43
N GLU A 120 11.01 -14.72 15.24
CA GLU A 120 10.91 -13.68 16.27
C GLU A 120 9.44 -13.41 16.65
N MET A 121 8.57 -13.26 15.66
CA MET A 121 7.13 -13.15 15.86
C MET A 121 6.54 -14.33 16.65
N GLY A 122 6.99 -15.56 16.36
CA GLY A 122 6.53 -16.77 17.05
C GLY A 122 7.02 -16.87 18.50
N LEU A 123 8.23 -16.37 18.79
CA LEU A 123 8.84 -16.43 20.12
C LEU A 123 8.34 -15.30 21.04
N PHE A 124 8.20 -14.08 20.52
CA PHE A 124 7.96 -12.89 21.34
C PHE A 124 6.62 -12.21 21.07
N GLY A 125 5.85 -12.67 20.08
CA GLY A 125 4.60 -12.05 19.63
C GLY A 125 4.78 -10.68 18.95
N THR A 126 6.01 -10.19 18.87
CA THR A 126 6.40 -8.88 18.33
C THR A 126 7.79 -9.00 17.67
N VAL A 127 8.13 -8.04 16.82
CA VAL A 127 9.46 -7.93 16.22
C VAL A 127 10.15 -6.67 16.74
N GLN A 128 11.35 -6.82 17.29
CA GLN A 128 12.16 -5.72 17.80
C GLN A 128 12.78 -4.90 16.66
N GLN A 129 13.24 -5.57 15.59
CA GLN A 129 13.83 -4.91 14.42
C GLN A 129 13.15 -5.35 13.13
N LEU A 130 12.46 -4.41 12.48
CA LEU A 130 11.85 -4.67 11.18
C LEU A 130 12.92 -4.89 10.11
N PRO A 131 12.82 -5.95 9.29
CA PRO A 131 13.65 -6.11 8.09
C PRO A 131 13.56 -4.87 7.19
N ALA A 132 14.62 -4.55 6.45
CA ALA A 132 14.69 -3.32 5.64
C ALA A 132 13.55 -3.19 4.61
N ALA A 133 13.05 -4.31 4.08
CA ALA A 133 11.90 -4.35 3.17
C ALA A 133 10.57 -3.98 3.84
N LEU A 134 10.48 -4.13 5.16
CA LEU A 134 9.32 -3.82 5.99
C LEU A 134 9.46 -2.52 6.79
N ASN A 135 10.68 -2.06 7.02
CA ASN A 135 10.97 -0.75 7.63
C ASN A 135 10.71 0.38 6.61
N LYS A 136 9.43 0.50 6.21
CA LYS A 136 8.90 1.45 5.24
C LYS A 136 7.84 2.32 5.91
N SER A 137 7.47 3.40 5.23
CA SER A 137 6.54 4.40 5.75
C SER A 137 5.16 3.80 5.98
N LEU A 138 4.65 3.05 5.00
CA LEU A 138 3.42 2.27 5.10
C LEU A 138 3.63 0.92 4.41
N VAL A 139 3.27 -0.18 5.07
CA VAL A 139 3.21 -1.50 4.45
C VAL A 139 1.80 -2.03 4.59
N PHE A 140 1.11 -2.13 3.45
CA PHE A 140 -0.19 -2.76 3.37
C PHE A 140 -0.01 -4.25 3.09
N THR A 141 -0.65 -5.09 3.90
CA THR A 141 -0.55 -6.55 3.83
C THR A 141 -1.74 -7.19 3.14
N ASP A 142 -2.82 -6.42 2.92
CA ASP A 142 -3.98 -6.85 2.15
C ASP A 142 -4.60 -5.68 1.39
N VAL A 143 -4.33 -5.59 0.10
CA VAL A 143 -4.93 -4.59 -0.80
C VAL A 143 -5.51 -5.31 -2.01
N LYS A 144 -6.81 -5.11 -2.24
CA LYS A 144 -7.46 -5.48 -3.50
C LYS A 144 -7.49 -4.26 -4.40
N LEU A 145 -6.97 -4.36 -5.62
CA LEU A 145 -7.01 -3.29 -6.61
C LEU A 145 -7.78 -3.74 -7.85
N GLU A 146 -8.46 -2.81 -8.49
CA GLU A 146 -9.06 -2.98 -9.81
C GLU A 146 -8.52 -1.91 -10.74
N TRP A 147 -8.27 -2.29 -11.99
CA TRP A 147 -7.88 -1.34 -13.03
C TRP A 147 -9.10 -0.56 -13.53
N ASN A 148 -9.00 0.76 -13.57
CA ASN A 148 -10.00 1.68 -14.09
C ASN A 148 -9.46 2.35 -15.37
N ASP A 149 -10.01 1.98 -16.52
CA ASP A 149 -9.59 2.49 -17.82
C ASP A 149 -9.83 4.00 -17.97
N ASP A 150 -11.00 4.50 -17.55
CA ASP A 150 -11.36 5.92 -17.68
C ASP A 150 -10.41 6.84 -16.91
N ARG A 151 -9.94 6.35 -15.76
CA ARG A 151 -8.99 7.08 -14.91
C ARG A 151 -7.56 6.73 -15.19
N ASN A 152 -7.29 5.68 -15.95
CA ASN A 152 -5.95 5.13 -16.17
C ASN A 152 -5.25 4.89 -14.83
N ALA A 153 -5.92 4.15 -13.94
CA ALA A 153 -5.50 4.01 -12.54
C ALA A 153 -5.88 2.65 -11.94
N TYR A 154 -5.03 2.16 -11.03
CA TYR A 154 -5.41 1.12 -10.08
C TYR A 154 -6.15 1.75 -8.90
N GLN A 155 -7.30 1.20 -8.55
CA GLN A 155 -8.14 1.69 -7.45
C GLN A 155 -8.45 0.58 -6.47
N SER A 156 -8.28 0.84 -5.17
CA SER A 156 -8.55 -0.18 -4.17
C SER A 156 -10.03 -0.44 -3.97
N THR A 157 -10.38 -1.70 -3.75
CA THR A 157 -11.76 -2.11 -3.47
C THR A 157 -11.88 -2.75 -2.09
N GLY A 158 -12.69 -2.11 -1.23
CA GLY A 158 -12.97 -2.59 0.12
C GLY A 158 -11.91 -2.18 1.16
N PRO A 159 -11.91 -2.83 2.34
CA PRO A 159 -10.94 -2.53 3.39
C PRO A 159 -9.51 -2.86 2.99
N ILE A 160 -8.56 -2.11 3.54
CA ILE A 160 -7.12 -2.29 3.34
C ILE A 160 -6.46 -2.76 4.65
N GLY A 161 -5.63 -3.79 4.56
CA GLY A 161 -4.85 -4.30 5.69
C GLY A 161 -3.56 -3.50 5.83
N LEU A 162 -3.38 -2.81 6.96
CA LEU A 162 -2.16 -2.08 7.29
C LEU A 162 -1.33 -2.90 8.27
N GLY A 163 -0.21 -3.45 7.79
CA GLY A 163 0.72 -4.23 8.59
C GLY A 163 1.68 -3.35 9.38
N ILE A 164 2.24 -2.32 8.74
CA ILE A 164 3.25 -1.44 9.34
C ILE A 164 2.94 0.01 8.99
N ALA A 165 3.11 0.91 9.96
CA ALA A 165 3.04 2.36 9.77
C ALA A 165 4.14 3.03 10.58
N GLY A 166 4.95 3.88 9.93
CA GLY A 166 6.00 4.66 10.60
C GLY A 166 7.01 3.80 11.36
N GLY A 167 7.33 2.61 10.85
CA GLY A 167 8.25 1.66 11.51
C GLY A 167 7.64 0.88 12.68
N LYS A 168 6.34 0.99 12.95
CA LYS A 168 5.63 0.22 13.98
C LYS A 168 4.70 -0.81 13.35
N GLN A 169 4.65 -2.00 13.94
CA GLN A 169 3.69 -3.04 13.58
C GLN A 169 2.28 -2.67 14.05
N ILE A 170 1.31 -2.74 13.13
CA ILE A 170 -0.10 -2.39 13.34
C ILE A 170 -1.00 -3.61 13.16
N ASN A 171 -0.87 -4.34 12.03
CA ASN A 171 -1.64 -5.54 11.68
C ASN A 171 -3.18 -5.43 11.80
N LYS A 172 -3.74 -4.29 11.40
CA LYS A 172 -5.19 -4.04 11.43
C LYS A 172 -5.75 -3.78 10.04
N MET A 173 -7.05 -4.03 9.89
CA MET A 173 -7.82 -3.64 8.71
C MET A 173 -8.40 -2.25 8.91
N PHE A 174 -8.47 -1.45 7.84
CA PHE A 174 -9.06 -0.12 7.86
C PHE A 174 -9.99 0.09 6.67
N GLU A 175 -11.01 0.92 6.84
CA GLU A 175 -11.67 1.55 5.69
C GLU A 175 -10.64 2.46 5.01
N GLY A 176 -10.53 2.40 3.69
CA GLY A 176 -9.53 3.19 3.00
C GLY A 176 -9.72 3.18 1.50
N PHE A 177 -8.90 4.00 0.84
CA PHE A 177 -8.86 4.09 -0.61
C PHE A 177 -7.44 4.38 -1.07
N ILE A 178 -6.91 3.54 -1.95
CA ILE A 178 -5.63 3.70 -2.61
C ILE A 178 -5.91 3.87 -4.10
N GLU A 179 -5.39 4.93 -4.69
CA GLU A 179 -5.41 5.16 -6.13
C GLU A 179 -4.00 5.40 -6.64
N ILE A 180 -3.59 4.65 -7.65
CA ILE A 180 -2.29 4.76 -8.32
C ILE A 180 -2.58 5.03 -9.79
N GLN A 181 -2.33 6.25 -10.23
CA GLN A 181 -2.75 6.74 -11.54
C GLN A 181 -1.56 7.02 -12.44
N HIS A 182 -1.62 6.48 -13.66
CA HIS A 182 -0.65 6.78 -14.71
C HIS A 182 -0.99 8.09 -15.41
N LYS A 183 -0.03 9.01 -15.48
CA LYS A 183 -0.16 10.29 -16.18
C LYS A 183 1.10 10.59 -16.98
N ARG A 184 0.92 11.02 -18.23
CA ARG A 184 2.00 11.53 -19.09
C ARG A 184 2.85 12.62 -18.42
N SER A 185 2.24 13.37 -17.50
CA SER A 185 2.86 14.51 -16.84
C SER A 185 3.49 14.19 -15.47
N GLY A 186 3.61 12.91 -15.14
CA GLY A 186 4.08 12.42 -13.84
C GLY A 186 2.96 11.73 -13.08
N ASP A 187 3.22 10.50 -12.67
CA ASP A 187 2.25 9.63 -12.02
C ASP A 187 1.83 10.16 -10.65
N ILE A 188 0.67 9.70 -10.21
CA ILE A 188 0.00 10.16 -9.00
C ILE A 188 -0.28 8.97 -8.10
N MET A 189 -0.08 9.16 -6.81
CA MET A 189 -0.50 8.22 -5.79
C MET A 189 -1.33 8.96 -4.75
N ASP A 190 -2.52 8.45 -4.46
CA ASP A 190 -3.40 8.91 -3.42
C ASP A 190 -3.71 7.76 -2.47
N ILE A 191 -3.50 7.96 -1.17
CA ILE A 191 -3.79 6.99 -0.11
C ILE A 191 -4.64 7.69 0.93
N TYR A 192 -5.80 7.13 1.22
CA TYR A 192 -6.70 7.54 2.28
C TYR A 192 -6.94 6.37 3.23
N ILE A 193 -6.79 6.62 4.52
CA ILE A 193 -7.01 5.61 5.57
C ILE A 193 -7.92 6.23 6.61
N LYS A 194 -9.10 5.63 6.78
CA LYS A 194 -10.08 5.97 7.80
C LYS A 194 -9.94 4.99 8.95
N ILE A 195 -9.48 5.50 10.09
CA ILE A 195 -9.32 4.73 11.32
C ILE A 195 -10.70 4.51 11.97
N ASP A 196 -11.45 5.61 12.10
CA ASP A 196 -12.86 5.64 12.53
C ASP A 196 -13.55 6.87 11.92
N ASP A 197 -14.76 7.21 12.37
CA ASP A 197 -15.55 8.32 11.82
C ASP A 197 -14.96 9.72 12.05
N ARG A 198 -14.04 9.85 13.01
CA ARG A 198 -13.38 11.11 13.38
C ARG A 198 -11.90 11.11 13.04
N ASN A 199 -11.29 9.94 12.90
CA ASN A 199 -9.86 9.75 12.74
C ASN A 199 -9.49 9.25 11.34
N TYR A 200 -8.69 10.03 10.63
CA TYR A 200 -8.25 9.69 9.28
C TYR A 200 -6.90 10.30 8.89
N TYR A 201 -6.26 9.69 7.90
CA TYR A 201 -5.02 10.13 7.28
C TYR A 201 -5.13 10.09 5.76
N TYR A 202 -4.50 11.06 5.10
CA TYR A 202 -4.39 11.15 3.67
C TYR A 202 -2.96 11.48 3.25
N PHE A 203 -2.47 10.78 2.23
CA PHE A 203 -1.18 10.97 1.60
C PHE A 203 -1.39 11.09 0.08
N GLY A 204 -1.01 12.23 -0.48
CA GLY A 204 -1.09 12.49 -1.92
C GLY A 204 0.28 12.83 -2.46
N TYR A 205 0.77 12.05 -3.42
CA TYR A 205 2.06 12.27 -4.04
C TYR A 205 1.92 12.57 -5.53
N THR A 206 2.59 13.63 -5.96
CA THR A 206 2.77 13.94 -7.38
C THR A 206 3.99 14.82 -7.59
N ARG A 207 4.81 14.52 -8.60
CA ARG A 207 5.93 15.35 -9.05
C ARG A 207 6.87 15.82 -7.94
N GLY A 208 7.29 14.93 -7.05
CA GLY A 208 8.22 15.30 -5.99
C GLY A 208 7.59 15.98 -4.78
N VAL A 209 6.27 16.06 -4.69
CA VAL A 209 5.59 16.68 -3.55
C VAL A 209 4.71 15.65 -2.87
N MET A 210 5.04 15.33 -1.63
CA MET A 210 4.18 14.57 -0.72
C MET A 210 3.33 15.55 0.08
N GLN A 211 2.03 15.47 -0.15
CA GLN A 211 1.03 16.18 0.62
C GLN A 211 0.42 15.26 1.66
N VAL A 212 0.33 15.74 2.89
CA VAL A 212 -0.29 14.98 3.98
C VAL A 212 -1.44 15.76 4.58
N TYR A 213 -2.50 15.05 4.94
CA TYR A 213 -3.63 15.63 5.67
C TYR A 213 -4.14 14.61 6.70
N SER A 214 -4.69 15.09 7.80
CA SER A 214 -5.20 14.22 8.87
C SER A 214 -6.20 14.98 9.73
N SER A 215 -7.06 14.25 10.42
CA SER A 215 -7.84 14.79 11.54
C SER A 215 -6.99 15.10 12.78
N ASN A 216 -5.80 14.49 12.92
CA ASN A 216 -4.90 14.71 14.04
C ASN A 216 -4.11 16.01 13.84
N LEU A 217 -4.48 17.05 14.60
CA LEU A 217 -3.82 18.36 14.56
C LEU A 217 -2.36 18.29 15.03
N GLN A 218 -2.03 17.44 16.01
CA GLN A 218 -0.65 17.26 16.47
C GLN A 218 0.25 16.73 15.35
N PHE A 219 -0.24 15.77 14.56
CA PHE A 219 0.47 15.29 13.38
C PHE A 219 0.65 16.41 12.34
N LEU A 220 -0.41 17.17 12.04
CA LEU A 220 -0.35 18.27 11.07
C LEU A 220 0.61 19.37 11.51
N ASP A 221 0.58 19.74 12.79
CA ASP A 221 1.48 20.74 13.36
C ASP A 221 2.92 20.24 13.38
N ALA A 222 3.17 18.96 13.67
CA ALA A 222 4.50 18.35 13.56
C ALA A 222 5.05 18.49 12.13
N VAL A 223 4.24 18.23 11.10
CA VAL A 223 4.64 18.41 9.69
C VAL A 223 4.83 19.89 9.35
N LYS A 224 3.95 20.77 9.83
CA LYS A 224 4.00 22.22 9.61
C LYS A 224 5.21 22.88 10.28
N ASN A 225 5.69 22.33 11.39
CA ASN A 225 6.81 22.90 12.13
C ASN A 225 8.18 22.35 11.70
N LEU A 226 8.21 21.39 10.76
CA LEU A 226 9.47 20.92 10.16
C LEU A 226 10.25 22.07 9.52
N LYS A 227 11.55 22.13 9.79
CA LYS A 227 12.48 23.05 9.16
C LYS A 227 12.63 22.73 7.67
N ASN A 228 13.02 23.71 6.86
CA ASN A 228 13.21 23.53 5.41
C ASN A 228 14.12 22.35 5.03
N LYS A 229 15.13 22.05 5.85
CA LYS A 229 16.04 20.92 5.66
C LYS A 229 15.41 19.55 5.98
N GLU A 230 14.47 19.50 6.91
CA GLU A 230 13.76 18.29 7.33
C GLU A 230 12.63 17.95 6.36
N ARG A 231 12.09 18.94 5.64
CA ARG A 231 11.04 18.70 4.63
C ARG A 231 11.57 18.12 3.33
N LYS A 232 12.88 18.20 3.09
CA LYS A 232 13.50 17.92 1.79
C LYS A 232 14.47 16.76 1.91
N VAL A 233 14.32 15.79 1.03
CA VAL A 233 15.34 14.76 0.82
C VAL A 233 16.31 15.27 -0.26
N LYS A 234 17.60 15.32 0.08
CA LYS A 234 18.64 15.65 -0.89
C LYS A 234 18.79 14.51 -1.89
N SER A 235 18.38 14.74 -3.13
CA SER A 235 18.72 13.88 -4.27
C SER A 235 19.35 14.74 -5.35
N LYS A 236 20.37 14.19 -6.05
CA LYS A 236 21.11 14.89 -7.11
C LYS A 236 20.22 15.25 -8.30
N THR A 237 19.11 14.55 -8.50
CA THR A 237 18.29 14.61 -9.74
C THR A 237 16.81 14.89 -9.49
N GLN A 238 16.28 14.60 -8.30
CA GLN A 238 14.84 14.71 -8.02
C GLN A 238 14.59 15.50 -6.74
N ARG A 239 13.55 16.34 -6.72
CA ARG A 239 13.13 17.07 -5.50
C ARG A 239 12.06 16.27 -4.77
N TYR A 240 12.15 16.21 -3.45
CA TYR A 240 11.07 15.73 -2.57
C TYR A 240 10.74 16.81 -1.54
N ILE A 241 9.45 17.08 -1.34
CA ILE A 241 8.96 18.03 -0.35
C ILE A 241 7.78 17.41 0.40
N LEU A 242 7.91 17.28 1.72
CA LEU A 242 6.81 16.95 2.62
C LEU A 242 6.11 18.24 3.08
N GLN A 243 4.79 18.31 2.90
CA GLN A 243 4.01 19.47 3.33
C GLN A 243 2.54 19.10 3.66
N PRO A 244 1.86 19.88 4.52
CA PRO A 244 0.42 19.73 4.70
C PRO A 244 -0.32 19.98 3.38
N ALA A 245 -1.40 19.24 3.13
CA ALA A 245 -2.32 19.57 2.05
C ALA A 245 -3.01 20.90 2.37
N ALA A 246 -3.12 21.80 1.39
CA ALA A 246 -3.96 22.98 1.55
C ALA A 246 -5.42 22.50 1.72
N GLY A 247 -6.10 22.93 2.78
CA GLY A 247 -7.47 22.50 3.15
C GLY A 247 -8.56 22.72 2.09
N ASN A 248 -8.20 23.26 0.92
CA ASN A 248 -9.08 23.54 -0.20
C ASN A 248 -8.62 22.93 -1.55
N ARG A 249 -7.70 21.95 -1.59
CA ARG A 249 -7.43 21.29 -2.88
C ARG A 249 -8.70 20.60 -3.40
N PRO A 250 -9.21 20.96 -4.60
CA PRO A 250 -10.40 20.35 -5.18
C PRO A 250 -10.26 18.83 -5.27
N LYS A 251 -9.06 18.34 -5.58
CA LYS A 251 -8.76 16.89 -5.62
C LYS A 251 -8.96 16.21 -4.27
N THR A 252 -8.54 16.80 -3.16
CA THR A 252 -8.72 16.19 -1.83
C THR A 252 -10.20 16.14 -1.46
N LYS A 253 -10.97 17.22 -1.67
CA LYS A 253 -12.45 17.22 -1.48
C LYS A 253 -13.15 16.26 -2.43
N GLN A 254 -12.69 16.12 -3.66
CA GLN A 254 -13.23 15.22 -4.66
C GLN A 254 -12.87 13.77 -4.35
N LEU A 255 -11.68 13.50 -3.80
CA LEU A 255 -11.28 12.18 -3.30
C LEU A 255 -12.09 11.83 -2.06
N PHE A 256 -12.21 12.75 -1.08
CA PHE A 256 -13.12 12.60 0.06
C PHE A 256 -14.56 12.36 -0.41
N GLY A 257 -15.04 13.08 -1.41
CA GLY A 257 -16.35 12.89 -2.01
C GLY A 257 -16.49 11.57 -2.76
N GLN A 258 -15.45 11.09 -3.46
CA GLN A 258 -15.40 9.80 -4.13
C GLN A 258 -15.37 8.66 -3.13
N VAL A 259 -14.57 8.78 -2.07
CA VAL A 259 -14.52 7.87 -0.92
C VAL A 259 -15.88 7.83 -0.22
N GLN A 260 -16.50 8.98 0.07
CA GLN A 260 -17.84 9.02 0.67
C GLN A 260 -18.91 8.45 -0.25
N LYS A 261 -18.86 8.70 -1.57
CA LYS A 261 -19.77 8.09 -2.55
C LYS A 261 -19.57 6.58 -2.62
N TYR A 262 -18.34 6.10 -2.62
CA TYR A 262 -18.00 4.68 -2.64
C TYR A 262 -18.48 3.97 -1.36
N ILE A 263 -18.24 4.57 -0.19
CA ILE A 263 -18.75 4.08 1.11
C ILE A 263 -20.29 4.07 1.13
N ARG A 264 -20.96 5.14 0.65
CA ARG A 264 -22.43 5.22 0.58
C ARG A 264 -23.06 4.23 -0.40
N TRP A 265 -22.39 3.92 -1.50
CA TRP A 265 -22.89 2.98 -2.50
C TRP A 265 -22.93 1.54 -1.96
N ARG A 266 -21.96 1.15 -1.13
CA ARG A 266 -21.93 -0.19 -0.49
C ARG A 266 -22.71 -0.29 0.82
N GLY A 267 -22.96 0.80 1.53
CA GLY A 267 -23.80 0.78 2.74
C GLY A 267 -25.31 0.55 2.50
N LYS A 268 -25.71 0.29 1.24
CA LYS A 268 -27.10 0.06 0.83
C LYS A 268 -27.39 -1.39 0.36
N TYR A 269 -26.42 -2.30 0.48
CA TYR A 269 -26.57 -3.72 0.15
C TYR A 269 -25.89 -4.61 1.19
#